data_AF-A0A524NUV0-F1
#
_entry.id   AF-A0A524NUV0-F1
#
_cell.length_a   1.000
_cell.length_b   1.000
_cell.length_c   1.000
_cell.angle_alpha   90.00
_cell.angle_beta   90.00
_cell.angle_gamma   90.00
#
_symmetry.space_group_name_H-M   'P 1'
#
loop_
_entity.id
_entity.type
_entity.pdbx_description
1 polymer ?
#
loop_
_entity_poly.entity_id
_entity_poly.type
_entity_poly.pdbx_seq_one_letter_code
_entity_poly.pdbx_strand_id
1 'polypeptide(L)'
;MAGTNLYAQVILPLAVEGMYTYHVPEALQERISPGSRVLVSFGKKRIYSAIVYAIHRDPPEGFKPKNILDLLDDFPLVGEKQIQLWDWMSSYYMCTLGEVMRAALPSGLRPESESKVRYNQEYEDDGVLNSYERLLLEVVKDQGELSVGELQLSGISKNPMAILKQLVEMGAVEINEFIRHTVSPKSISYLRFAEPFRTEQALHELLDQLSRAPKQREVVEQILDLTGISHLELAPAIRKKEVTKAQRTSGAVSALIKKGVLEQFEKE
;
A
#
# COMPACT_ATOMS: atom_id res chain seq x y z
N MET A 1 -3.66 41.86 15.93
CA MET A 1 -4.96 41.16 15.99
C MET A 1 -4.71 39.83 16.64
N ALA A 2 -5.42 39.50 17.73
CA ALA A 2 -5.24 38.20 18.38
C ALA A 2 -5.80 37.13 17.44
N GLY A 3 -4.91 36.32 16.83
CA GLY A 3 -5.31 35.23 15.95
C GLY A 3 -6.29 34.33 16.68
N THR A 4 -7.42 34.03 16.05
CA THR A 4 -8.42 33.10 16.59
C THR A 4 -7.77 31.73 16.73
N ASN A 5 -7.50 31.31 17.97
CA ASN A 5 -7.02 29.96 18.24
C ASN A 5 -8.12 28.98 17.85
N LEU A 6 -7.81 28.11 16.89
CA LEU A 6 -8.71 27.08 16.40
C LEU A 6 -8.02 25.73 16.60
N TYR A 7 -8.78 24.75 17.06
CA TYR A 7 -8.29 23.42 17.37
C TYR A 7 -9.14 22.39 16.65
N ALA A 8 -8.52 21.28 16.26
CA ALA A 8 -9.18 20.15 15.64
C ALA A 8 -8.95 18.90 16.46
N GLN A 9 -10.02 18.18 16.75
CA GLN A 9 -9.96 16.80 17.19
C GLN A 9 -9.86 15.91 15.97
N VAL A 10 -8.90 15.00 15.95
CA VAL A 10 -8.65 14.14 14.80
C VAL A 10 -8.70 12.66 15.18
N ILE A 11 -9.21 11.86 14.24
CA ILE A 11 -9.19 10.40 14.28
C ILE A 11 -7.89 9.95 13.62
N LEU A 12 -6.99 9.35 14.39
CA LEU A 12 -5.81 8.68 13.85
C LEU A 12 -6.17 7.25 13.44
N PRO A 13 -5.58 6.70 12.36
CA PRO A 13 -5.79 5.32 11.95
C PRO A 13 -5.00 4.37 12.87
N LEU A 14 -5.20 4.43 14.19
CA LEU A 14 -4.50 3.66 15.21
C LEU A 14 -5.53 3.06 16.18
N ALA A 15 -5.21 1.92 16.78
CA ALA A 15 -6.01 1.32 17.85
C ALA A 15 -5.71 2.03 19.19
N VAL A 16 -6.05 3.31 19.26
CA VAL A 16 -5.86 4.19 20.42
C VAL A 16 -7.22 4.72 20.86
N GLU A 17 -7.40 4.81 22.18
CA GLU A 17 -8.64 5.32 22.75
C GLU A 17 -8.74 6.84 22.58
N GLY A 18 -9.93 7.30 22.21
CA GLY A 18 -10.26 8.72 22.09
C GLY A 18 -9.72 9.40 20.82
N MET A 19 -9.79 10.72 20.84
CA MET A 19 -9.33 11.60 19.76
C MET A 19 -8.20 12.50 20.27
N TYR A 20 -7.39 13.00 19.34
CA TYR A 20 -6.27 13.87 19.68
C TYR A 20 -6.52 15.29 19.19
N THR A 21 -6.25 16.26 20.07
CA THR A 21 -6.41 17.68 19.76
C THR A 21 -5.12 18.27 19.20
N TYR A 22 -5.23 18.91 18.03
CA TYR A 22 -4.17 19.66 17.39
C TYR A 22 -4.59 21.12 17.23
N HIS A 23 -3.61 22.01 17.23
CA HIS A 23 -3.80 23.40 16.86
C HIS A 23 -3.88 23.53 15.33
N VAL A 24 -4.80 24.35 14.83
CA VAL A 24 -5.00 24.64 13.42
C VAL A 24 -4.25 25.93 13.07
N PRO A 25 -3.17 25.87 12.27
CA PRO A 25 -2.49 27.06 11.77
C PRO A 25 -3.44 27.99 11.00
N GLU A 26 -3.23 29.29 11.11
CA GLU A 26 -4.06 30.34 10.48
C GLU A 26 -4.29 30.09 8.97
N ALA A 27 -3.24 29.68 8.26
CA ALA A 27 -3.29 29.37 6.82
C ALA A 27 -4.24 28.21 6.44
N LEU A 28 -4.61 27.36 7.40
CA LEU A 28 -5.53 26.22 7.17
C LEU A 28 -6.94 26.50 7.67
N GLN A 29 -7.17 27.55 8.47
CA GLN A 29 -8.44 27.76 9.19
C GLN A 29 -9.64 27.96 8.26
N GLU A 30 -9.46 28.56 7.09
CA GLU A 30 -10.55 28.80 6.13
C GLU A 30 -10.94 27.55 5.33
N ARG A 31 -10.05 26.56 5.22
CA ARG A 31 -10.24 25.36 4.38
C ARG A 31 -10.57 24.11 5.19
N ILE A 32 -10.12 24.06 6.45
CA ILE A 32 -10.33 22.88 7.30
C ILE A 32 -11.80 22.76 7.72
N SER A 33 -12.31 21.54 7.70
CA SER A 33 -13.67 21.23 8.15
C SER A 33 -13.75 19.79 8.68
N PRO A 34 -14.79 19.41 9.44
CA PRO A 34 -15.02 18.00 9.77
C PRO A 34 -15.03 17.14 8.51
N GLY A 35 -14.33 16.01 8.56
CA GLY A 35 -14.11 15.13 7.41
C GLY A 35 -12.87 15.43 6.58
N SER A 36 -12.22 16.59 6.77
CA SER A 36 -10.95 16.89 6.10
C SER A 36 -9.87 15.91 6.51
N ARG A 37 -9.07 15.49 5.54
CA ARG A 37 -7.89 14.68 5.77
C ARG A 37 -6.69 15.58 6.03
N VAL A 38 -6.03 15.38 7.17
CA VAL A 38 -4.94 16.24 7.66
C VAL A 38 -3.69 15.43 7.94
N LEU A 39 -2.53 16.05 7.79
CA LEU A 39 -1.25 15.48 8.16
C LEU A 39 -0.88 15.92 9.58
N VAL A 40 -0.59 14.98 10.48
CA VAL A 40 -0.29 15.27 11.90
C VAL A 40 0.87 14.44 12.43
N SER A 41 1.56 14.95 13.45
CA SER A 41 2.65 14.20 14.10
C SER A 41 2.22 13.59 15.44
N PHE A 42 2.35 12.28 15.57
CA PHE A 42 1.97 11.53 16.76
C PHE A 42 3.18 10.83 17.41
N GLY A 43 3.28 10.91 18.73
CA GLY A 43 4.46 10.42 19.47
C GLY A 43 5.74 11.20 19.17
N LYS A 44 6.89 10.55 19.31
CA LYS A 44 8.21 11.21 19.20
C LYS A 44 8.60 11.59 17.78
N LYS A 45 8.23 10.80 16.76
CA LYS A 45 8.77 10.94 15.38
C LYS A 45 7.89 10.40 14.25
N ARG A 46 6.59 10.15 14.48
CA ARG A 46 5.72 9.54 13.44
C ARG A 46 4.73 10.55 12.91
N ILE A 47 4.50 10.50 11.60
CA ILE A 47 3.51 11.31 10.89
C ILE A 47 2.41 10.37 10.39
N TYR A 48 1.18 10.83 10.45
CA TYR A 48 -0.02 10.10 10.03
C TYR A 48 -0.93 11.02 9.22
N SER A 49 -1.71 10.47 8.29
CA SER A 49 -2.99 11.15 8.00
C SER A 49 -3.97 10.86 9.12
N ALA A 50 -4.82 11.84 9.36
CA ALA A 50 -5.95 11.74 10.25
C ALA A 50 -7.17 12.33 9.56
N ILE A 51 -8.37 12.00 10.05
CA ILE A 51 -9.60 12.68 9.66
C ILE A 51 -9.99 13.63 10.78
N VAL A 52 -10.31 14.88 10.43
CA VAL A 52 -10.85 15.86 11.37
C VAL A 52 -12.24 15.41 11.80
N TYR A 53 -12.42 15.15 13.09
CA TYR A 53 -13.71 14.81 13.68
C TYR A 53 -14.52 16.06 13.98
N ALA A 54 -13.90 17.00 14.70
CA ALA A 54 -14.54 18.22 15.15
C ALA A 54 -13.54 19.37 15.21
N ILE A 55 -14.06 20.59 15.13
CA ILE A 55 -13.30 21.83 15.24
C ILE A 55 -13.90 22.66 16.37
N HIS A 56 -13.05 23.20 17.24
CA HIS A 56 -13.46 24.01 18.38
C HIS A 56 -12.46 25.13 18.66
N ARG A 57 -12.83 26.06 19.55
CA ARG A 57 -11.98 27.20 19.96
C ARG A 57 -11.42 27.05 21.37
N ASP A 58 -11.92 26.07 22.12
CA ASP A 58 -11.47 25.83 23.49
C ASP A 58 -10.07 25.20 23.50
N PRO A 59 -9.07 25.81 24.15
CA PRO A 59 -7.76 25.21 24.26
C PRO A 59 -7.82 23.93 25.10
N PRO A 60 -7.06 22.88 24.74
CA PRO A 60 -7.00 21.69 25.56
C PRO A 60 -6.36 21.98 26.92
N GLU A 61 -6.92 21.40 27.98
CA GLU A 61 -6.38 21.51 29.33
C GLU A 61 -5.26 20.48 29.54
N GLY A 62 -4.20 20.89 30.25
CA GLY A 62 -3.15 19.97 30.70
C GLY A 62 -2.08 19.58 29.68
N PHE A 63 -2.17 20.04 28.43
CA PHE A 63 -1.07 19.88 27.45
C PHE A 63 -1.05 20.97 26.38
N LYS A 64 0.11 21.17 25.76
CA LYS A 64 0.26 22.05 24.59
C LYS A 64 -0.01 21.22 23.31
N PRO A 65 -1.04 21.54 22.51
CA PRO A 65 -1.32 20.80 21.29
C PRO A 65 -0.22 21.06 20.26
N LYS A 66 0.11 20.03 19.49
CA LYS A 66 0.96 20.18 18.30
C LYS A 66 0.15 20.82 17.17
N ASN A 67 0.82 21.37 16.17
CA ASN A 67 0.16 21.90 14.98
C ASN A 67 -0.23 20.77 14.02
N ILE A 68 -1.33 20.97 13.30
CA ILE A 68 -1.58 20.29 12.03
C ILE A 68 -0.48 20.72 11.05
N LEU A 69 0.09 19.75 10.32
CA LEU A 69 1.17 19.97 9.37
C LEU A 69 0.63 20.46 8.03
N ASP A 70 -0.43 19.83 7.52
CA ASP A 70 -1.05 20.20 6.23
C ASP A 70 -2.47 19.60 6.07
N LEU A 71 -3.20 20.08 5.06
CA LEU A 71 -4.40 19.45 4.49
C LEU A 71 -4.03 18.62 3.26
N LEU A 72 -4.52 17.39 3.17
CA LEU A 72 -4.21 16.50 2.04
C LEU A 72 -5.22 16.60 0.88
N ASP A 73 -6.38 17.20 1.11
CA ASP A 73 -7.45 17.33 0.13
C ASP A 73 -8.06 18.73 0.19
N ASP A 74 -8.60 19.22 -0.93
CA ASP A 74 -9.27 20.54 -0.99
C ASP A 74 -10.67 20.53 -0.38
N PHE A 75 -11.29 19.36 -0.27
CA PHE A 75 -12.63 19.17 0.28
C PHE A 75 -12.65 18.01 1.28
N PRO A 76 -13.61 17.97 2.24
CA PRO A 76 -13.74 16.86 3.17
C PRO A 76 -13.89 15.52 2.43
N LEU A 77 -13.02 14.57 2.76
CA LEU A 77 -13.04 13.23 2.18
C LEU A 77 -14.17 12.37 2.79
N VAL A 78 -14.47 12.62 4.06
CA VAL A 78 -15.45 11.86 4.83
C VAL A 78 -16.61 12.77 5.20
N GLY A 79 -17.83 12.42 4.80
CA GLY A 79 -19.02 13.19 5.13
C GLY A 79 -19.50 12.97 6.56
N GLU A 80 -20.33 13.89 7.06
CA GLU A 80 -20.89 13.84 8.42
C GLU A 80 -21.62 12.52 8.72
N LYS A 81 -22.44 12.02 7.79
CA LYS A 81 -23.16 10.74 7.96
C LYS A 81 -22.21 9.54 8.09
N GLN A 82 -21.04 9.60 7.45
CA GLN A 82 -20.03 8.55 7.58
C GLN A 82 -19.36 8.61 8.95
N ILE A 83 -19.06 9.82 9.45
CA ILE A 83 -18.53 10.00 10.81
C ILE A 83 -19.53 9.47 11.85
N GLN A 84 -20.82 9.79 11.71
CA GLN A 84 -21.88 9.25 12.58
C GLN A 84 -21.98 7.72 12.52
N LEU A 85 -21.83 7.14 11.32
CA LEU A 85 -21.75 5.69 11.16
C LEU A 85 -20.51 5.11 11.84
N TRP A 86 -19.37 5.80 11.79
CA TRP A 86 -18.15 5.36 12.45
C TRP A 86 -18.28 5.37 13.97
N ASP A 87 -18.92 6.40 14.53
CA ASP A 87 -19.28 6.46 15.95
C ASP A 87 -20.16 5.27 16.33
N TRP A 88 -21.22 4.99 15.57
CA TRP A 88 -22.07 3.83 15.81
C TRP A 88 -21.29 2.50 15.73
N MET A 89 -20.44 2.31 14.72
CA MET A 89 -19.64 1.08 14.56
C MET A 89 -18.66 0.90 15.72
N SER A 90 -17.93 1.94 16.10
CA SER A 90 -16.97 1.90 17.21
C SER A 90 -17.66 1.53 18.52
N SER A 91 -18.83 2.12 18.80
CA SER A 91 -19.61 1.83 19.99
C SER A 91 -20.21 0.43 19.97
N TYR A 92 -20.78 -0.01 18.83
CA TYR A 92 -21.49 -1.28 18.74
C TYR A 92 -20.53 -2.48 18.73
N TYR A 93 -19.42 -2.37 18.00
CA TYR A 93 -18.42 -3.43 17.88
C TYR A 93 -17.28 -3.31 18.89
N MET A 94 -17.37 -2.35 19.84
CA MET A 94 -16.38 -2.15 20.90
C MET A 94 -14.95 -2.01 20.36
N CYS A 95 -14.79 -1.24 19.29
CA CYS A 95 -13.50 -0.94 18.68
C CYS A 95 -13.27 0.57 18.66
N THR A 96 -12.06 0.99 18.30
CA THR A 96 -11.71 2.41 18.23
C THR A 96 -12.15 3.03 16.91
N LEU A 97 -12.44 4.34 16.90
CA LEU A 97 -12.70 5.08 15.66
C LEU A 97 -11.54 4.97 14.66
N GLY A 98 -10.30 4.86 15.15
CA GLY A 98 -9.13 4.66 14.29
C GLY A 98 -9.12 3.32 13.56
N GLU A 99 -9.60 2.26 14.20
CA GLU A 99 -9.78 0.95 13.55
C GLU A 99 -10.90 0.98 12.51
N VAL A 100 -12.00 1.65 12.82
CA VAL A 100 -13.10 1.86 11.87
C VAL A 100 -12.65 2.67 10.66
N MET A 101 -11.94 3.79 10.87
CA MET A 101 -11.33 4.59 9.81
C MET A 101 -10.41 3.75 8.93
N ARG A 102 -9.54 2.95 9.55
CA ARG A 102 -8.60 2.08 8.84
C ARG A 102 -9.33 1.06 7.98
N ALA A 103 -10.46 0.51 8.42
CA ALA A 103 -11.26 -0.42 7.64
C ALA A 103 -12.08 0.27 6.53
N ALA A 104 -12.55 1.49 6.78
CA ALA A 104 -13.42 2.24 5.88
C ALA A 104 -12.67 2.91 4.72
N LEU A 105 -11.42 3.33 4.92
CA LEU A 105 -10.64 4.03 3.90
C LEU A 105 -9.81 3.08 3.03
N PRO A 106 -9.77 3.28 1.69
CA PRO A 106 -8.85 2.58 0.79
C PRO A 106 -7.38 2.71 1.23
N SER A 107 -6.53 1.72 0.88
CA SER A 107 -5.08 1.76 1.21
C SER A 107 -4.36 2.97 0.65
N GLY A 108 -4.71 3.43 -0.56
CA GLY A 108 -4.11 4.63 -1.14
C GLY A 108 -4.54 5.95 -0.46
N LEU A 109 -5.57 5.93 0.39
CA LEU A 109 -5.98 7.12 1.15
C LEU A 109 -5.48 7.12 2.60
N ARG A 110 -4.84 6.02 3.00
CA ARG A 110 -4.19 5.81 4.29
C ARG A 110 -2.66 5.93 4.07
N PRO A 111 -2.04 7.09 4.32
CA PRO A 111 -0.61 7.20 4.51
C PRO A 111 -0.26 6.65 5.90
N GLU A 112 -0.56 5.36 6.09
CA GLU A 112 0.28 4.47 6.87
C GLU A 112 1.56 4.15 6.08
N SER A 113 1.60 4.53 4.79
CA SER A 113 2.76 4.43 3.95
C SER A 113 3.84 5.40 4.43
N GLU A 114 5.02 4.83 4.59
CA GLU A 114 6.31 5.47 4.47
C GLU A 114 6.35 6.29 3.16
N SER A 115 5.71 7.47 3.11
CA SER A 115 5.83 8.38 1.97
C SER A 115 7.30 8.72 1.86
N LYS A 116 7.94 8.15 0.84
CA LYS A 116 9.36 8.27 0.60
C LYS A 116 9.54 9.28 -0.50
N VAL A 117 10.23 10.34 -0.15
CA VAL A 117 10.71 11.36 -1.07
C VAL A 117 11.93 10.79 -1.76
N ARG A 118 11.94 10.83 -3.09
CA ARG A 118 13.06 10.42 -3.94
C ARG A 118 13.42 11.60 -4.85
N TYR A 119 14.71 11.71 -5.17
CA TYR A 119 15.17 12.65 -6.18
C TYR A 119 14.66 12.27 -7.58
N ASN A 120 14.11 13.23 -8.32
CA ASN A 120 13.78 13.02 -9.72
C ASN A 120 15.06 13.06 -10.57
N GLN A 121 15.43 11.95 -11.20
CA GLN A 121 16.66 11.86 -12.00
C GLN A 121 16.61 12.70 -13.28
N GLU A 122 15.41 13.06 -13.74
CA GLU A 122 15.20 13.89 -14.94
C GLU A 122 15.22 15.40 -14.63
N TYR A 123 15.29 15.77 -13.35
CA TYR A 123 15.37 17.17 -12.94
C TYR A 123 16.76 17.76 -13.15
N GLU A 124 16.84 18.76 -14.02
CA GLU A 124 18.00 19.63 -14.19
C GLU A 124 17.86 20.87 -13.29
N ASP A 125 18.84 21.06 -12.40
CA ASP A 125 18.94 22.26 -11.55
C ASP A 125 19.42 23.44 -12.39
N ASP A 126 18.51 24.34 -12.69
CA ASP A 126 18.74 25.59 -13.43
C ASP A 126 19.35 26.70 -12.57
N GLY A 127 19.69 26.41 -11.31
CA GLY A 127 20.31 27.33 -10.36
C GLY A 127 19.32 28.18 -9.56
N VAL A 128 18.01 27.91 -9.67
CA VAL A 128 16.94 28.67 -8.98
C VAL A 128 16.81 28.26 -7.50
N LEU A 129 17.36 27.11 -7.10
CA LEU A 129 17.22 26.59 -5.73
C LEU A 129 17.96 27.45 -4.69
N ASN A 130 17.25 27.81 -3.61
CA ASN A 130 17.84 28.47 -2.46
C ASN A 130 18.71 27.53 -1.63
N SER A 131 19.45 28.08 -0.66
CA SER A 131 20.42 27.32 0.16
C SER A 131 19.78 26.15 0.94
N TYR A 132 18.54 26.29 1.38
CA TYR A 132 17.83 25.25 2.14
C TYR A 132 17.21 24.19 1.23
N GLU A 133 16.66 24.59 0.08
CA GLU A 133 16.16 23.68 -0.96
C GLU A 133 17.28 22.79 -1.49
N ARG A 134 18.44 23.39 -1.80
CA ARG A 134 19.61 22.67 -2.30
C ARG A 134 20.14 21.66 -1.30
N LEU A 135 20.19 22.04 -0.02
CA LEU A 135 20.62 21.16 1.06
C LEU A 135 19.65 19.99 1.25
N LEU A 136 18.34 20.22 1.19
CA LEU A 136 17.34 19.14 1.28
C LEU A 136 17.42 18.21 0.07
N LEU A 137 17.61 18.76 -1.13
CA LEU A 137 17.78 18.00 -2.37
C LEU A 137 19.04 17.13 -2.34
N GLU A 138 20.17 17.64 -1.84
CA GLU A 138 21.41 16.85 -1.66
C GLU A 138 21.22 15.70 -0.68
N VAL A 139 20.53 15.93 0.44
CA VAL A 139 20.23 14.90 1.42
C VAL A 139 19.33 13.81 0.85
N VAL A 140 18.34 14.18 0.02
CA VAL A 140 17.50 13.22 -0.72
C VAL A 140 18.32 12.45 -1.79
N LYS A 141 19.26 13.11 -2.46
CA LYS A 141 20.17 12.47 -3.44
C LYS A 141 21.09 11.43 -2.78
N ASP A 142 21.67 11.76 -1.62
CA ASP A 142 22.63 10.89 -0.93
C ASP A 142 21.97 9.63 -0.34
N GLN A 143 20.80 9.78 0.27
CA GLN A 143 20.09 8.64 0.89
C GLN A 143 19.22 7.85 -0.10
N GLY A 144 18.94 8.41 -1.28
CA GLY A 144 18.14 7.79 -2.34
C GLY A 144 16.63 7.81 -2.08
N GLU A 145 16.20 7.42 -0.88
CA GLU A 145 14.80 7.49 -0.43
C GLU A 145 14.73 7.96 1.02
N LEU A 146 13.88 8.94 1.28
CA LEU A 146 13.75 9.55 2.60
C LEU A 146 12.29 9.64 3.01
N SER A 147 11.93 9.10 4.17
CA SER A 147 10.57 9.30 4.68
C SER A 147 10.34 10.76 5.07
N VAL A 148 9.10 11.23 4.94
CA VAL A 148 8.70 12.58 5.37
C VAL A 148 9.05 12.83 6.86
N GLY A 149 9.02 11.78 7.70
CA GLY A 149 9.44 11.85 9.09
C GLY A 149 10.95 12.03 9.29
N GLU A 150 11.78 11.39 8.48
CA GLU A 150 13.24 11.55 8.51
C GLU A 150 13.67 12.94 8.00
N LEU A 151 12.95 13.50 7.02
CA LEU A 151 13.14 14.88 6.56
C LEU A 151 12.86 15.93 7.64
N GLN A 152 11.96 15.66 8.58
CA GLN A 152 11.74 16.54 9.74
C GLN A 152 12.87 16.44 10.78
N LEU A 153 13.60 15.32 10.82
CA LEU A 153 14.62 15.03 11.83
C LEU A 153 16.03 15.44 11.41
N SER A 154 16.25 15.64 10.11
CA SER A 154 17.52 16.11 9.56
C SER A 154 17.88 17.53 10.02
N GLY A 155 16.92 18.29 10.58
CA GLY A 155 17.19 19.61 11.19
C GLY A 155 17.57 20.70 10.18
N ILE A 156 17.35 20.46 8.89
CA ILE A 156 17.79 21.31 7.77
C ILE A 156 17.14 22.70 7.81
N SER A 157 15.89 22.80 8.26
CA SER A 157 15.13 24.06 8.30
C SER A 157 14.09 24.06 9.42
N LYS A 158 13.60 25.25 9.80
CA LYS A 158 12.44 25.41 10.69
C LYS A 158 11.15 24.84 10.10
N ASN A 159 11.05 24.72 8.76
CA ASN A 159 9.89 24.15 8.08
C ASN A 159 10.29 23.35 6.81
N PRO A 160 10.78 22.11 6.97
CA PRO A 160 11.22 21.28 5.85
C PRO A 160 10.07 20.82 4.93
N MET A 161 8.82 20.84 5.40
CA MET A 161 7.65 20.47 4.59
C MET A 161 7.33 21.51 3.53
N ALA A 162 7.47 22.80 3.85
CA ALA A 162 7.28 23.87 2.88
C ALA A 162 8.30 23.76 1.73
N ILE A 163 9.55 23.47 2.07
CA ILE A 163 10.64 23.25 1.11
C ILE A 163 10.38 22.00 0.28
N LEU A 164 9.94 20.91 0.90
CA LEU A 164 9.57 19.68 0.20
C LEU A 164 8.46 19.94 -0.83
N LYS A 165 7.42 20.67 -0.45
CA LYS A 165 6.32 21.04 -1.35
C LYS A 165 6.82 21.83 -2.56
N GLN A 166 7.69 22.82 -2.34
CA GLN A 166 8.31 23.60 -3.42
C GLN A 166 9.14 22.72 -4.36
N LEU A 167 9.97 21.82 -3.81
CA LEU A 167 10.78 20.90 -4.61
C LEU A 167 9.92 19.92 -5.43
N VAL A 168 8.75 19.52 -4.92
CA VAL A 168 7.78 18.71 -5.67
C VAL A 168 7.14 19.53 -6.80
N GLU A 169 6.72 20.78 -6.53
CA GLU A 169 6.14 21.68 -7.53
C GLU A 169 7.12 22.01 -8.66
N MET A 170 8.42 22.11 -8.35
CA MET A 170 9.50 22.29 -9.33
C MET A 170 9.90 21.01 -10.06
N GLY A 171 9.34 19.85 -9.68
CA GLY A 171 9.69 18.55 -10.24
C GLY A 171 11.05 18.01 -9.81
N ALA A 172 11.70 18.60 -8.80
CA ALA A 172 13.03 18.23 -8.30
C ALA A 172 13.01 16.94 -7.46
N VAL A 173 11.90 16.67 -6.79
CA VAL A 173 11.69 15.45 -6.01
C VAL A 173 10.32 14.89 -6.29
N GLU A 174 10.23 13.58 -6.28
CA GLU A 174 8.98 12.83 -6.42
C GLU A 174 8.63 12.23 -5.05
N ILE A 175 7.35 12.37 -4.67
CA ILE A 175 6.82 11.65 -3.53
C ILE A 175 6.33 10.30 -4.05
N ASN A 176 7.12 9.26 -3.83
CA ASN A 176 6.66 7.90 -4.05
C ASN A 176 5.91 7.46 -2.79
N GLU A 177 4.58 7.44 -2.89
CA GLU A 177 3.80 6.60 -2.00
C GLU A 177 4.17 5.15 -2.31
N PHE A 178 5.02 4.54 -1.47
CA PHE A 178 5.00 3.08 -1.38
C PHE A 178 3.68 2.68 -0.73
N ILE A 179 2.59 2.75 -1.50
CA ILE A 179 1.55 1.76 -1.39
C ILE A 179 2.29 0.47 -1.71
N ARG A 180 2.53 -0.38 -0.70
CA ARG A 180 2.71 -1.79 -1.00
C ARG A 180 1.42 -2.22 -1.68
N HIS A 181 1.38 -2.13 -3.01
CA HIS A 181 0.41 -2.79 -3.84
C HIS A 181 0.60 -4.28 -3.57
N THR A 182 -0.06 -4.76 -2.52
CA THR A 182 -0.16 -6.20 -2.23
C THR A 182 -1.57 -6.66 -2.56
N VAL A 183 -2.15 -6.10 -3.62
CA VAL A 183 -3.14 -6.82 -4.42
C VAL A 183 -2.88 -6.46 -5.88
N SER A 184 -1.84 -7.03 -6.48
CA SER A 184 -2.06 -7.52 -7.84
C SER A 184 -3.22 -8.51 -7.75
N PRO A 185 -4.14 -8.59 -8.72
CA PRO A 185 -4.99 -9.78 -8.81
C PRO A 185 -4.06 -10.98 -8.65
N LYS A 186 -4.36 -11.87 -7.69
CA LYS A 186 -3.53 -13.06 -7.52
C LYS A 186 -3.79 -13.90 -8.76
N SER A 187 -3.03 -13.69 -9.82
CA SER A 187 -3.06 -14.59 -10.95
C SER A 187 -2.58 -15.94 -10.42
N ILE A 188 -3.53 -16.86 -10.29
CA ILE A 188 -3.21 -18.21 -9.85
C ILE A 188 -2.70 -18.91 -11.10
N SER A 189 -1.43 -19.33 -11.07
CA SER A 189 -0.85 -20.10 -12.16
C SER A 189 -1.45 -21.50 -12.19
N TYR A 190 -2.08 -21.84 -13.31
CA TYR A 190 -2.64 -23.15 -13.61
C TYR A 190 -1.76 -23.88 -14.63
N LEU A 191 -1.79 -25.21 -14.58
CA LEU A 191 -1.18 -26.14 -15.52
C LEU A 191 -2.29 -26.98 -16.16
N ARG A 192 -2.14 -27.28 -17.45
CA ARG A 192 -2.96 -28.28 -18.15
C ARG A 192 -2.10 -29.03 -19.15
N PHE A 193 -2.53 -30.22 -19.57
CA PHE A 193 -1.90 -30.88 -20.72
C PHE A 193 -2.10 -30.04 -21.98
N ALA A 194 -1.07 -29.93 -22.81
CA ALA A 194 -1.22 -29.34 -24.14
C ALA A 194 -2.18 -30.19 -24.99
N GLU A 195 -2.87 -29.59 -25.96
CA GLU A 195 -3.89 -30.27 -26.79
C GLU A 195 -3.45 -31.66 -27.31
N PRO A 196 -2.22 -31.88 -27.82
CA PRO A 196 -1.80 -33.19 -28.32
C PRO A 196 -1.77 -34.29 -27.26
N PHE A 197 -1.64 -33.93 -25.98
CA PHE A 197 -1.53 -34.86 -24.85
C PHE A 197 -2.85 -35.01 -24.08
N ARG A 198 -3.97 -34.51 -24.61
CA ARG A 198 -5.31 -34.68 -24.02
C ARG A 198 -6.07 -35.89 -24.55
N THR A 199 -5.36 -36.93 -24.94
CA THR A 199 -5.95 -38.22 -25.35
C THR A 199 -5.31 -39.35 -24.56
N GLU A 200 -6.09 -40.38 -24.25
CA GLU A 200 -5.62 -41.55 -23.48
C GLU A 200 -4.41 -42.22 -24.15
N GLN A 201 -4.44 -42.37 -25.48
CA GLN A 201 -3.33 -42.94 -26.25
C GLN A 201 -2.06 -42.08 -26.15
N ALA A 202 -2.16 -40.76 -26.32
CA ALA A 202 -0.99 -39.88 -26.24
C ALA A 202 -0.41 -39.81 -24.81
N LEU A 203 -1.26 -39.90 -23.78
CA LEU A 203 -0.84 -39.99 -22.38
C LEU A 203 -0.11 -41.30 -22.08
N HIS A 204 -0.57 -42.43 -22.64
CA HIS A 204 0.11 -43.71 -22.51
C HIS A 204 1.51 -43.67 -23.15
N GLU A 205 1.60 -43.19 -24.39
CA GLU A 205 2.87 -43.03 -25.11
C GLU A 205 3.82 -42.07 -24.37
N LEU A 206 3.28 -40.98 -23.78
CA LEU A 206 4.04 -40.05 -22.97
C LEU A 206 4.63 -40.73 -21.72
N LEU A 207 3.84 -41.51 -20.99
CA LEU A 207 4.31 -42.21 -19.78
C LEU A 207 5.41 -43.23 -20.10
N ASP A 208 5.32 -43.90 -21.25
CA ASP A 208 6.35 -44.81 -21.75
C ASP A 208 7.65 -44.07 -22.09
N GLN A 209 7.55 -42.92 -22.77
CA GLN A 209 8.70 -42.07 -23.08
C GLN A 209 9.35 -41.47 -21.82
N LEU A 210 8.55 -41.20 -20.78
CA LEU A 210 9.03 -40.69 -19.49
C LEU A 210 9.56 -41.79 -18.56
N SER A 211 9.61 -43.06 -18.98
CA SER A 211 10.21 -44.17 -18.21
C SER A 211 11.65 -43.91 -17.75
N ARG A 212 12.44 -43.16 -18.54
CA ARG A 212 13.83 -42.75 -18.22
C ARG A 212 13.92 -41.43 -17.43
N ALA A 213 12.79 -40.79 -17.15
CA ALA A 213 12.70 -39.51 -16.46
C ALA A 213 11.71 -39.59 -15.28
N PRO A 214 12.08 -40.31 -14.18
CA PRO A 214 11.16 -40.70 -13.11
C PRO A 214 10.44 -39.50 -12.47
N LYS A 215 11.15 -38.38 -12.27
CA LYS A 215 10.55 -37.15 -11.71
C LYS A 215 9.55 -36.46 -12.65
N GLN A 216 9.71 -36.60 -13.96
CA GLN A 216 8.75 -36.06 -14.93
C GLN A 216 7.52 -36.95 -15.01
N ARG A 217 7.72 -38.28 -14.97
CA ARG A 217 6.65 -39.26 -14.91
C ARG A 217 5.78 -39.09 -13.67
N GLU A 218 6.40 -38.95 -12.50
CA GLU A 218 5.70 -38.70 -11.23
C GLU A 218 4.82 -37.44 -11.28
N VAL A 219 5.27 -36.37 -11.94
CA VAL A 219 4.45 -35.16 -12.14
C VAL A 219 3.23 -35.42 -13.02
N VAL A 220 3.37 -36.21 -14.08
CA VAL A 220 2.25 -36.55 -14.97
C VAL A 220 1.24 -37.43 -14.24
N GLU A 221 1.70 -38.45 -13.52
CA GLU A 221 0.85 -39.34 -12.70
C GLU A 221 0.11 -38.53 -11.62
N GLN A 222 0.80 -37.61 -10.93
CA GLN A 222 0.18 -36.75 -9.92
C GLN A 222 -0.89 -35.82 -10.52
N ILE A 223 -0.66 -35.26 -11.71
CA ILE A 223 -1.68 -34.44 -12.38
C ILE A 223 -2.89 -35.31 -12.72
N LEU A 224 -2.70 -36.53 -13.19
CA LEU A 224 -3.79 -37.47 -13.49
C LEU A 224 -4.60 -37.86 -12.24
N ASP A 225 -3.92 -38.15 -11.13
CA ASP A 225 -4.57 -38.49 -9.85
C ASP A 225 -5.42 -37.32 -9.32
N LEU A 226 -4.90 -36.09 -9.42
CA LEU A 226 -5.57 -34.89 -8.91
C LEU A 226 -6.68 -34.38 -9.83
N THR A 227 -6.57 -34.62 -11.13
CA THR A 227 -7.61 -34.23 -12.11
C THR A 227 -8.76 -35.23 -12.18
N GLY A 228 -8.57 -36.45 -11.67
CA GLY A 228 -9.59 -37.50 -11.66
C GLY A 228 -9.90 -37.98 -13.07
N ILE A 229 -9.42 -39.16 -13.45
CA ILE A 229 -9.76 -39.80 -14.73
C ILE A 229 -11.18 -40.39 -14.67
N SER A 230 -12.18 -39.56 -14.39
CA SER A 230 -13.60 -39.94 -14.51
C SER A 230 -14.26 -39.07 -15.56
N HIS A 231 -14.11 -39.51 -16.82
CA HIS A 231 -14.98 -39.24 -17.95
C HIS A 231 -15.28 -37.76 -18.34
N LEU A 232 -14.86 -37.47 -19.57
CA LEU A 232 -15.30 -36.42 -20.52
C LEU A 232 -14.61 -35.06 -20.55
N GLU A 233 -13.75 -34.68 -19.60
CA GLU A 233 -12.93 -33.48 -19.76
C GLU A 233 -11.48 -33.75 -19.36
N LEU A 234 -10.59 -33.97 -20.34
CA LEU A 234 -9.12 -33.89 -20.16
C LEU A 234 -8.64 -32.41 -20.16
N ALA A 235 -9.56 -31.49 -19.88
CA ALA A 235 -9.37 -30.04 -19.80
C ALA A 235 -9.24 -29.42 -18.40
N PRO A 236 -9.35 -30.13 -17.24
CA PRO A 236 -9.27 -29.46 -15.95
C PRO A 236 -7.85 -28.98 -15.72
N ALA A 237 -7.73 -27.68 -15.53
CA ALA A 237 -6.48 -27.08 -15.20
C ALA A 237 -6.23 -27.20 -13.69
N ILE A 238 -5.02 -27.60 -13.32
CA ILE A 238 -4.61 -27.78 -11.93
C ILE A 238 -3.75 -26.62 -11.47
N ARG A 239 -3.89 -26.21 -10.21
CA ARG A 239 -3.04 -25.15 -9.66
C ARG A 239 -1.60 -25.64 -9.61
N LYS A 240 -0.66 -24.88 -10.20
CA LYS A 240 0.78 -25.22 -10.20
C LYS A 240 1.34 -25.49 -8.80
N LYS A 241 0.79 -24.83 -7.78
CA LYS A 241 1.15 -25.00 -6.37
C LYS A 241 0.77 -26.36 -5.78
N GLU A 242 -0.27 -27.02 -6.29
CA GLU A 242 -0.71 -28.33 -5.80
C GLU A 242 0.22 -29.45 -6.28
N VAL A 243 0.67 -29.33 -7.53
CA VAL A 243 1.68 -30.23 -8.12
C VAL A 243 3.06 -30.01 -7.48
N THR A 244 3.47 -28.75 -7.30
CA THR A 244 4.83 -28.44 -6.80
C THR A 244 5.02 -28.57 -5.29
N LYS A 245 3.93 -28.67 -4.50
CA LYS A 245 4.00 -28.94 -3.05
C LYS A 245 4.48 -30.35 -2.74
N ALA A 246 4.23 -31.31 -3.63
CA ALA A 246 4.75 -32.66 -3.49
C ALA A 246 6.23 -32.69 -3.93
N GLN A 247 7.12 -33.06 -3.01
CA GLN A 247 8.45 -33.61 -3.27
C GLN A 247 9.41 -32.84 -4.24
N ARG A 248 9.42 -31.50 -4.24
CA ARG A 248 10.41 -30.70 -5.02
C ARG A 248 10.36 -30.96 -6.54
N THR A 249 9.16 -31.08 -7.12
CA THR A 249 8.93 -31.37 -8.54
C THR A 249 9.01 -30.13 -9.48
N SER A 250 9.39 -28.95 -8.96
CA SER A 250 9.43 -27.69 -9.73
C SER A 250 10.31 -27.74 -10.99
N GLY A 251 11.45 -28.42 -10.91
CA GLY A 251 12.35 -28.62 -12.07
C GLY A 251 11.75 -29.54 -13.13
N ALA A 252 10.98 -30.56 -12.72
CA ALA A 252 10.31 -31.48 -13.64
C ALA A 252 9.13 -30.82 -14.35
N VAL A 253 8.34 -30.02 -13.63
CA VAL A 253 7.26 -29.19 -14.21
C VAL A 253 7.83 -28.24 -15.28
N SER A 254 8.93 -27.56 -14.97
CA SER A 254 9.56 -26.62 -15.91
C SER A 254 10.08 -27.33 -17.17
N ALA A 255 10.62 -28.54 -17.02
CA ALA A 255 11.07 -29.35 -18.15
C ALA A 255 9.91 -29.85 -19.04
N LEU A 256 8.78 -30.23 -18.44
CA LEU A 256 7.58 -30.64 -19.18
C LEU A 256 6.92 -29.48 -19.93
N ILE A 257 6.95 -28.27 -19.36
CA ILE A 257 6.53 -27.04 -20.07
C ILE A 257 7.46 -26.77 -21.26
N LYS A 258 8.78 -26.85 -21.07
CA LYS A 258 9.77 -26.64 -22.16
C LYS A 258 9.63 -27.68 -23.28
N LYS A 259 9.22 -28.91 -22.95
CA LYS A 259 8.94 -29.98 -23.92
C LYS A 259 7.57 -29.84 -24.62
N GLY A 260 6.76 -28.86 -24.26
CA GLY A 260 5.43 -28.65 -24.83
C GLY A 260 4.38 -29.66 -24.36
N VAL A 261 4.67 -30.42 -23.30
CA VAL A 261 3.73 -31.42 -22.73
C VAL A 261 2.68 -30.74 -21.85
N LEU A 262 3.10 -29.71 -21.10
CA LEU A 262 2.23 -28.92 -20.22
C LEU A 262 2.18 -27.47 -20.68
N GLU A 263 0.99 -26.88 -20.64
CA GLU A 263 0.78 -25.46 -20.82
C GLU A 263 0.57 -24.80 -19.46
N GLN A 264 1.28 -23.69 -19.22
CA GLN A 264 1.07 -22.82 -18.07
C GLN A 264 0.27 -21.59 -18.51
N PHE A 265 -0.80 -21.29 -17.77
CA PHE A 265 -1.58 -20.07 -17.99
C PHE A 265 -2.02 -19.46 -16.66
N GLU A 266 -2.45 -18.21 -16.72
CA GLU A 266 -2.90 -17.44 -15.57
C GLU A 266 -4.43 -17.31 -15.59
N LYS A 267 -5.05 -17.46 -14.42
CA LYS A 267 -6.48 -17.22 -14.21
C LYS A 267 -6.65 -16.30 -13.00
N GLU A 268 -7.49 -15.28 -13.16
CA GLU A 268 -7.89 -14.36 -12.08
C GLU A 268 -8.75 -15.05 -11.01
#